data_AF-A0A8B9EVX1-F1
#
_entry.id   AF-A0A8B9EVX1-F1
#
_cell.length_a   1.000
_cell.length_b   1.000
_cell.length_c   1.000
_cell.angle_alpha   90.00
_cell.angle_beta   90.00
_cell.angle_gamma   90.00
#
_symmetry.space_group_name_H-M   'P 1'
#
loop_
_entity.id
_entity.type
_entity.pdbx_description
1 polymer ?
#
loop_
_entity_poly.entity_id
_entity_poly.type
_entity_poly.pdbx_seq_one_letter_code
_entity_poly.pdbx_strand_id
1 'polypeptide(L)'
;SFTFFIFPVGHDLEAVDLAAATAPRIPATRLALHHFDTNYSLQLRERWPAVRASLLCEQKYGALVNNFACADHVAQELELHNATDFVSEAAKKAQSLLRGSAVEAEKEESTSQEGPGGGRTVTQAGTSPLLPAPVSSNIKCYTFPRGDITRFRPAW
;
A
#
# COMPACT_ATOMS: atom_id res chain seq x y z
N SER A 1 2.84 -10.66 -38.66
CA SER A 1 3.52 -11.95 -38.91
C SER A 1 4.75 -12.03 -38.03
N PHE A 2 4.74 -12.87 -37.00
CA PHE A 2 5.92 -13.19 -36.20
C PHE A 2 6.17 -14.68 -36.33
N THR A 3 7.33 -15.02 -36.89
CA THR A 3 7.84 -16.38 -37.03
C THR A 3 8.20 -16.92 -35.66
N PHE A 4 7.57 -18.02 -35.26
CA PHE A 4 7.93 -18.81 -34.09
C PHE A 4 9.13 -19.68 -34.49
N PHE A 5 10.29 -19.51 -33.86
CA PHE A 5 11.35 -20.53 -33.92
C PHE A 5 11.05 -21.58 -32.85
N ILE A 6 10.41 -22.67 -33.25
CA ILE A 6 10.49 -23.95 -32.51
C ILE A 6 11.84 -24.56 -32.90
N PHE A 7 12.78 -24.66 -31.95
CA PHE A 7 13.91 -25.57 -32.13
C PHE A 7 13.54 -26.96 -31.60
N PRO A 8 13.82 -28.03 -32.35
CA PRO A 8 13.37 -29.38 -32.04
C PRO A 8 14.16 -29.96 -30.85
N VAL A 9 13.44 -30.67 -29.98
CA VAL A 9 14.04 -31.57 -28.98
C VAL A 9 14.59 -32.78 -29.74
N GLY A 10 15.86 -32.69 -30.12
CA GLY A 10 16.66 -33.80 -30.64
C GLY A 10 17.47 -34.41 -29.50
N HIS A 11 17.25 -35.71 -29.30
CA HIS A 11 18.04 -36.65 -28.51
C HIS A 11 19.53 -36.28 -28.41
N ASP A 12 20.03 -36.01 -27.20
CA ASP A 12 21.40 -36.32 -26.83
C ASP A 12 21.51 -36.46 -25.31
N LEU A 13 21.68 -37.71 -24.88
CA LEU A 13 21.75 -38.18 -23.50
C LEU A 13 23.16 -37.93 -22.93
N GLU A 14 23.72 -36.73 -23.08
CA GLU A 14 25.05 -36.42 -22.54
C GLU A 14 25.28 -34.92 -22.25
N ALA A 15 24.25 -34.18 -21.82
CA ALA A 15 24.38 -32.75 -21.48
C ALA A 15 23.72 -32.39 -20.13
N VAL A 16 23.51 -33.35 -19.24
CA VAL A 16 22.84 -33.12 -17.95
C VAL A 16 23.82 -32.72 -16.84
N ASP A 17 25.13 -32.89 -17.02
CA ASP A 17 26.08 -32.81 -15.89
C ASP A 17 26.83 -31.48 -15.74
N LEU A 18 26.85 -30.60 -16.75
CA LEU A 18 27.56 -29.31 -16.66
C LEU A 18 26.68 -28.16 -16.15
N ALA A 19 25.37 -28.20 -16.43
CA ALA A 19 24.41 -27.18 -15.98
C ALA A 19 24.04 -27.32 -14.48
N ALA A 20 24.33 -28.48 -13.87
CA ALA A 20 24.06 -28.74 -12.46
C ALA A 20 25.09 -28.14 -11.49
N ALA A 21 26.29 -27.79 -11.97
CA ALA A 21 27.41 -27.35 -11.12
C ALA A 21 27.48 -25.83 -10.88
N THR A 22 26.72 -25.01 -11.63
CA THR A 22 26.75 -23.54 -11.52
C THR A 22 25.51 -22.93 -10.90
N ALA A 23 24.54 -23.74 -10.46
CA ALA A 23 23.36 -23.24 -9.77
C ALA A 23 23.75 -22.77 -8.35
N PRO A 24 23.44 -21.51 -7.96
CA PRO A 24 23.71 -21.04 -6.61
C PRO A 24 23.03 -21.96 -5.59
N ARG A 25 23.82 -22.51 -4.66
CA ARG A 25 23.38 -23.49 -3.65
C ARG A 25 22.24 -22.97 -2.77
N ILE A 26 22.07 -21.65 -2.68
CA ILE A 26 20.99 -20.98 -1.95
C ILE A 26 20.23 -20.09 -2.94
N PRO A 27 18.89 -20.30 -3.10
CA PRO A 27 18.07 -19.42 -3.92
C PRO A 27 18.11 -17.97 -3.43
N ALA A 28 18.14 -17.02 -4.36
CA ALA A 28 18.14 -15.58 -4.05
C ALA A 28 16.95 -15.16 -3.16
N THR A 29 15.80 -15.81 -3.32
CA THR A 29 14.60 -15.59 -2.49
C THR A 29 14.82 -15.97 -1.02
N ARG A 30 15.59 -17.03 -0.74
CA ARG A 30 15.94 -17.41 0.64
C ARG A 30 16.94 -16.42 1.25
N LEU A 31 17.90 -15.93 0.46
CA LEU A 31 18.84 -14.90 0.90
C LEU A 31 18.12 -13.57 1.22
N ALA A 32 17.18 -13.15 0.35
CA ALA A 32 16.35 -11.98 0.57
C ALA A 32 15.50 -12.12 1.84
N LEU A 33 14.86 -13.28 2.03
CA LEU A 33 14.06 -13.54 3.22
C LEU A 33 14.90 -13.52 4.50
N HIS A 34 16.10 -14.10 4.48
CA HIS A 34 17.04 -14.02 5.60
C HIS A 34 17.45 -12.57 5.92
N HIS A 35 17.72 -11.77 4.89
CA HIS A 35 18.03 -10.36 5.05
C HIS A 35 16.84 -9.60 5.68
N PHE A 36 15.61 -9.87 5.23
CA PHE A 36 14.41 -9.28 5.82
C PHE A 36 14.21 -9.70 7.28
N ASP A 37 14.38 -10.98 7.60
CA ASP A 37 14.27 -11.51 8.96
C ASP A 37 15.33 -10.91 9.90
N THR A 38 16.53 -10.58 9.41
CA THR A 38 17.59 -9.98 10.23
C THR A 38 17.36 -8.47 10.46
N ASN A 39 16.92 -7.74 9.43
CA ASN A 39 16.81 -6.28 9.50
C ASN A 39 15.44 -5.80 10.00
N TYR A 40 14.35 -6.36 9.47
CA TYR A 40 13.00 -5.88 9.75
C TYR A 40 12.41 -6.44 11.05
N SER A 41 12.91 -7.59 11.54
CA SER A 41 12.51 -8.10 12.87
C SER A 41 12.87 -7.13 13.99
N LEU A 42 14.03 -6.47 13.91
CA LEU A 42 14.46 -5.49 14.91
C LEU A 42 13.63 -4.20 14.86
N GLN A 43 13.26 -3.76 13.66
CA GLN A 43 12.51 -2.52 13.44
C GLN A 43 11.03 -2.68 13.77
N LEU A 44 10.40 -3.79 13.36
CA LEU A 44 8.97 -4.03 13.49
C LEU A 44 8.60 -4.85 14.72
N ARG A 45 9.57 -5.52 15.36
CA ARG A 45 9.42 -6.31 16.60
C ARG A 45 8.23 -7.27 16.50
N GLU A 46 7.27 -7.16 17.41
CA GLU A 46 6.05 -7.98 17.47
C GLU A 46 5.17 -7.88 16.21
N ARG A 47 5.31 -6.84 15.39
CA ARG A 47 4.57 -6.71 14.13
C ARG A 47 5.24 -7.47 12.98
N TRP A 48 6.52 -7.84 13.11
CA TRP A 48 7.27 -8.51 12.05
C TRP A 48 6.62 -9.83 11.60
N PRO A 49 6.16 -10.74 12.48
CA PRO A 49 5.50 -11.97 12.04
C PRO A 49 4.29 -11.72 11.14
N ALA A 50 3.48 -10.71 11.44
CA ALA A 50 2.31 -10.34 10.64
C ALA A 50 2.71 -9.75 9.27
N VAL A 51 3.72 -8.86 9.25
CA VAL A 51 4.24 -8.28 8.01
C VAL A 51 4.89 -9.37 7.14
N ARG A 52 5.70 -10.23 7.74
CA ARG A 52 6.35 -11.35 7.07
C ARG A 52 5.34 -12.31 6.46
N ALA A 53 4.29 -12.68 7.19
CA ALA A 53 3.20 -13.47 6.63
C ALA A 53 2.54 -12.74 5.44
N SER A 54 2.30 -11.44 5.56
CA SER A 54 1.69 -10.64 4.47
C SER A 54 2.58 -10.57 3.22
N LEU A 55 3.91 -10.54 3.37
CA LEU A 55 4.85 -10.54 2.24
C LEU A 55 4.92 -11.89 1.51
N LEU A 56 4.67 -12.99 2.23
CA LEU A 56 4.74 -14.35 1.69
C LEU A 56 3.38 -14.88 1.21
N CYS A 57 2.29 -14.22 1.59
CA CYS A 57 0.94 -14.51 1.11
C CYS A 57 0.63 -13.78 -0.20
N GLU A 58 -0.48 -14.18 -0.82
CA GLU A 58 -1.01 -13.50 -1.99
C GLU A 58 -1.34 -12.04 -1.68
N GLN A 59 -0.94 -11.15 -2.58
CA GLN A 59 -1.13 -9.72 -2.40
C GLN A 59 -2.58 -9.32 -2.70
N LYS A 60 -3.05 -8.31 -1.99
CA LYS A 60 -4.32 -7.67 -2.31
C LYS A 60 -4.11 -6.66 -3.43
N TYR A 61 -5.00 -6.69 -4.42
CA TYR A 61 -4.95 -5.80 -5.57
C TYR A 61 -6.10 -4.78 -5.53
N GLY A 62 -5.87 -3.64 -6.18
CA GLY A 62 -6.91 -2.64 -6.47
C GLY A 62 -7.14 -2.54 -7.98
N ALA A 63 -8.39 -2.27 -8.37
CA ALA A 63 -8.77 -2.01 -9.75
C ALA A 63 -8.71 -0.50 -10.01
N LEU A 64 -7.67 -0.06 -10.73
CA LEU A 64 -7.55 1.32 -11.19
C LEU A 64 -8.42 1.50 -12.44
N VAL A 65 -9.38 2.42 -12.38
CA VAL A 65 -10.28 2.68 -13.50
C VAL A 65 -9.53 3.43 -14.61
N ASN A 66 -9.62 2.93 -15.83
CA ASN A 66 -9.12 3.64 -17.00
C ASN A 66 -10.09 4.77 -17.38
N ASN A 67 -9.67 6.02 -17.16
CA ASN A 67 -10.47 7.21 -17.48
C ASN A 67 -10.75 7.39 -18.98
N PHE A 68 -10.03 6.70 -19.86
CA PHE A 68 -10.26 6.73 -21.32
C PHE A 68 -11.30 5.70 -21.78
N ALA A 69 -11.79 4.84 -20.88
CA ALA A 69 -12.87 3.88 -21.15
C ALA A 69 -14.23 4.43 -20.68
N CYS A 70 -15.28 3.60 -20.68
CA CYS A 70 -16.57 3.94 -20.06
C CYS A 70 -16.45 3.86 -18.52
N ALA A 71 -15.74 4.83 -17.93
CA ALA A 71 -15.33 4.82 -16.53
C ALA A 71 -16.50 4.71 -15.54
N ASP A 72 -17.64 5.32 -15.85
CA ASP A 72 -18.82 5.27 -14.97
C ASP A 72 -19.50 3.89 -15.00
N HIS A 73 -19.52 3.23 -16.16
CA HIS A 73 -20.02 1.86 -16.26
C HIS A 73 -19.13 0.87 -15.49
N VAL A 74 -17.81 0.97 -15.69
CA VAL A 74 -16.84 0.12 -14.97
C VAL A 74 -16.90 0.37 -13.46
N ALA A 75 -17.02 1.63 -13.04
CA ALA A 75 -17.21 1.98 -11.63
C ALA A 75 -18.47 1.34 -11.04
N GLN A 76 -19.60 1.44 -11.74
CA GLN A 76 -20.86 0.85 -11.29
C GLN A 76 -20.77 -0.68 -11.18
N GLU A 77 -20.12 -1.35 -12.13
CA GLU A 77 -19.90 -2.80 -12.09
C GLU A 77 -19.06 -3.20 -10.87
N LEU A 78 -17.98 -2.47 -10.58
CA LEU A 78 -17.13 -2.72 -9.43
C LEU A 78 -17.87 -2.51 -8.10
N GLU A 79 -18.76 -1.51 -8.03
CA GLU A 79 -19.61 -1.25 -6.88
C GLU A 79 -20.66 -2.36 -6.66
N LEU A 80 -21.24 -2.90 -7.75
CA LEU A 80 -22.10 -4.08 -7.70
C LEU A 80 -21.37 -5.32 -7.16
N HIS A 81 -20.05 -5.39 -7.36
CA HIS A 81 -19.19 -6.42 -6.80
C HIS A 81 -18.68 -6.11 -5.38
N ASN A 82 -19.26 -5.13 -4.68
CA ASN A 82 -18.89 -4.75 -3.31
C ASN A 82 -17.45 -4.21 -3.18
N ALA A 83 -16.87 -3.74 -4.28
CA ALA A 83 -15.62 -3.00 -4.25
C ALA A 83 -15.90 -1.51 -4.00
N THR A 84 -15.01 -0.84 -3.28
CA THR A 84 -15.17 0.58 -2.91
C THR A 84 -14.00 1.40 -3.40
N ASP A 85 -14.26 2.62 -3.88
CA ASP A 85 -13.23 3.58 -4.27
C ASP A 85 -12.53 4.14 -3.03
N PHE A 86 -11.37 3.57 -2.70
CA PHE A 86 -10.65 3.96 -1.49
C PHE A 86 -10.04 5.35 -1.59
N VAL A 87 -9.82 5.88 -2.81
CA VAL A 87 -9.23 7.21 -3.02
C VAL A 87 -10.26 8.27 -2.65
N SER A 88 -11.48 8.13 -3.18
CA SER A 88 -12.60 9.00 -2.82
C SER A 88 -12.94 8.89 -1.33
N GLU A 89 -12.94 7.69 -0.77
CA GLU A 89 -13.19 7.49 0.67
C GLU A 89 -12.10 8.12 1.55
N ALA A 90 -10.84 8.01 1.17
CA ALA A 90 -9.74 8.66 1.88
C ALA A 90 -9.85 10.19 1.81
N ALA A 91 -10.20 10.74 0.64
CA ALA A 91 -10.40 12.18 0.47
C ALA A 91 -11.55 12.71 1.34
N LYS A 92 -12.69 12.02 1.37
CA LYS A 92 -13.83 12.36 2.25
C LYS A 92 -13.42 12.32 3.72
N LYS A 93 -12.71 11.27 4.15
CA LYS A 93 -12.20 11.14 5.53
C LYS A 93 -11.25 12.28 5.89
N ALA A 94 -10.31 12.62 5.01
CA ALA A 94 -9.39 13.74 5.23
C ALA A 94 -10.13 15.08 5.41
N GLN A 95 -11.13 15.37 4.56
CA GLN A 95 -11.95 16.58 4.67
C GLN A 95 -12.75 16.63 5.98
N SER A 96 -13.30 15.49 6.42
CA SER A 96 -14.03 15.42 7.70
C SER A 96 -13.15 15.75 8.91
N LEU A 97 -11.89 15.31 8.91
CA LEU A 97 -10.94 15.59 9.99
C LEU A 97 -10.56 17.08 10.04
N LEU A 98 -10.38 17.72 8.89
CA LEU A 98 -10.10 19.15 8.80
C LEU A 98 -11.27 19.99 9.33
N ARG A 99 -12.51 19.61 8.98
CA ARG A 99 -13.70 20.33 9.42
C ARG A 99 -14.00 20.12 10.91
N GLY A 100 -13.70 18.94 11.45
CA GLY A 100 -13.82 18.65 12.88
C GLY A 100 -12.86 19.43 13.77
N SER A 101 -11.76 19.97 13.23
CA SER A 101 -10.79 20.78 13.96
C SER A 101 -11.15 22.27 14.05
N ALA A 102 -12.16 22.75 13.31
CA ALA A 102 -12.50 24.17 13.22
C ALA A 102 -13.67 24.61 14.14
N VAL A 103 -14.31 23.68 14.85
CA VAL A 103 -15.51 23.97 15.67
C VAL A 103 -15.18 24.17 17.16
N GLU A 104 -13.95 23.92 17.59
CA GLU A 104 -13.48 24.07 18.98
C GLU A 104 -12.56 25.30 19.15
N ALA A 105 -12.93 26.45 18.58
CA ALA A 105 -12.15 27.69 18.72
C ALA A 105 -13.00 28.96 18.99
N GLU A 106 -14.30 28.82 19.25
CA GLU A 106 -15.18 29.96 19.48
C GLU A 106 -16.18 29.67 20.62
N LYS A 107 -15.69 29.51 21.86
CA LYS A 107 -16.51 29.83 23.05
C LYS A 107 -15.70 30.07 24.32
N GLU A 108 -15.91 31.27 24.86
CA GLU A 108 -15.72 31.71 26.26
C GLU A 108 -14.37 32.30 26.70
N GLU A 109 -14.32 33.63 26.60
CA GLU A 109 -13.64 34.53 27.52
C GLU A 109 -14.46 34.71 28.81
N SER A 110 -13.85 34.49 29.99
CA SER A 110 -13.91 35.36 31.19
C SER A 110 -13.37 34.66 32.47
N THR A 111 -12.49 35.37 33.20
CA THR A 111 -12.18 35.29 34.66
C THR A 111 -10.81 34.72 35.11
N SER A 112 -9.83 35.62 35.18
CA SER A 112 -8.90 35.99 36.29
C SER A 112 -8.10 34.98 37.17
N GLN A 113 -6.81 35.36 37.34
CA GLN A 113 -5.86 35.17 38.48
C GLN A 113 -5.16 33.79 38.62
N GLU A 114 -3.86 33.61 38.94
CA GLU A 114 -2.69 34.42 39.34
C GLU A 114 -1.41 33.53 39.14
N GLY A 115 -0.20 34.09 38.96
CA GLY A 115 1.07 33.38 38.58
C GLY A 115 1.83 32.71 39.76
N PRO A 116 3.19 32.63 39.79
CA PRO A 116 4.22 32.65 38.73
C PRO A 116 5.27 31.49 38.88
N GLY A 117 6.02 31.14 37.83
CA GLY A 117 7.17 30.21 37.98
C GLY A 117 7.92 29.94 36.67
N GLY A 118 9.07 30.57 36.50
CA GLY A 118 9.87 30.52 35.27
C GLY A 118 10.61 29.20 35.03
N GLY A 119 10.84 28.89 33.75
CA GLY A 119 11.64 27.74 33.35
C GLY A 119 11.74 27.55 31.84
N ARG A 120 12.59 28.36 31.19
CA ARG A 120 13.31 28.10 29.92
C ARG A 120 12.52 27.40 28.79
N THR A 121 12.14 28.24 27.82
CA THR A 121 11.85 27.90 26.43
C THR A 121 12.97 27.05 25.80
N VAL A 122 12.67 25.78 25.54
CA VAL A 122 13.27 25.02 24.45
C VAL A 122 12.25 25.02 23.33
N THR A 123 12.53 25.79 22.29
CA THR A 123 11.75 25.85 21.05
C THR A 123 11.87 24.49 20.36
N GLN A 124 11.02 23.54 20.76
CA GLN A 124 10.86 22.30 20.01
C GLN A 124 10.04 22.67 18.77
N ALA A 125 10.73 22.69 17.63
CA ALA A 125 10.13 22.95 16.33
C ALA A 125 8.89 22.08 16.17
N GLY A 126 7.72 22.73 16.22
CA GLY A 126 6.46 22.12 15.86
C GLY A 126 6.61 21.59 14.45
N THR A 127 6.69 20.26 14.32
CA THR A 127 6.33 19.63 13.06
C THR A 127 4.83 19.84 12.97
N SER A 128 4.43 21.00 12.43
CA SER A 128 3.08 21.16 11.91
C SER A 128 2.80 19.96 11.02
N PRO A 129 1.65 19.28 11.16
CA PRO A 129 1.28 18.26 10.21
C PRO A 129 1.15 18.99 8.87
N LEU A 130 2.14 18.83 8.00
CA LEU A 130 2.02 19.21 6.61
C LEU A 130 0.82 18.43 6.10
N LEU A 131 -0.29 19.14 5.90
CA LEU A 131 -1.51 18.55 5.39
C LEU A 131 -1.15 17.83 4.09
N PRO A 132 -1.49 16.52 3.95
CA PRO A 132 -1.24 15.81 2.71
C PRO A 132 -1.82 16.62 1.56
N ALA A 133 -1.01 16.88 0.53
CA ALA A 133 -1.50 17.55 -0.67
C ALA A 133 -2.76 16.81 -1.17
N PRO A 134 -3.81 17.53 -1.59
CA PRO A 134 -5.02 16.89 -2.10
C PRO A 134 -4.66 15.90 -3.19
N VAL A 135 -5.12 14.65 -3.05
CA VAL A 135 -4.97 13.65 -4.11
C VAL A 135 -5.73 14.15 -5.34
N SER A 136 -5.15 13.99 -6.53
CA SER A 136 -5.74 14.46 -7.78
C SER A 136 -7.13 13.83 -7.98
N SER A 137 -8.13 14.66 -8.29
CA SER A 137 -9.54 14.26 -8.31
C SER A 137 -9.93 13.26 -9.42
N ASN A 138 -8.98 12.86 -10.26
CA ASN A 138 -9.20 12.02 -11.43
C ASN A 138 -8.76 10.56 -11.23
N ILE A 139 -8.27 10.16 -10.06
CA ILE A 139 -7.88 8.77 -9.79
C ILE A 139 -9.05 8.07 -9.09
N LYS A 140 -9.65 7.08 -9.75
CA LYS A 140 -10.63 6.15 -9.14
C LYS A 140 -9.99 4.79 -8.98
N CYS A 141 -9.91 4.26 -7.75
CA CYS A 141 -9.29 2.97 -7.50
C CYS A 141 -10.10 2.13 -6.51
N TYR A 142 -10.58 0.98 -6.97
CA TYR A 142 -11.51 0.13 -6.24
C TYR A 142 -10.79 -1.00 -5.52
N THR A 143 -11.19 -1.25 -4.27
CA THR A 143 -10.69 -2.38 -3.47
C THR A 143 -11.85 -3.09 -2.76
N PHE A 144 -11.74 -4.41 -2.60
CA PHE A 144 -12.65 -5.15 -1.73
C PHE A 144 -12.44 -4.80 -0.25
N PRO A 145 -13.43 -5.01 0.63
CA PRO A 145 -13.32 -4.69 2.06
C PRO A 145 -12.16 -5.43 2.77
N ARG A 146 -11.75 -4.94 3.94
CA ARG A 146 -10.71 -5.60 4.74
C ARG A 146 -11.14 -7.02 5.10
N GLY A 147 -10.25 -8.00 4.89
CA GLY A 147 -10.53 -9.42 5.11
C GLY A 147 -11.09 -10.15 3.89
N ASP A 148 -11.56 -9.42 2.89
CA ASP A 148 -11.97 -9.99 1.61
C ASP A 148 -10.74 -10.20 0.70
N ILE A 149 -10.58 -11.45 0.22
CA ILE A 149 -9.50 -11.95 -0.64
C ILE A 149 -9.96 -12.16 -2.10
N THR A 150 -11.16 -11.71 -2.44
CA THR A 150 -11.70 -11.79 -3.81
C THR A 150 -10.78 -11.05 -4.79
N ARG A 151 -10.64 -11.63 -5.99
CA ARG A 151 -9.82 -11.07 -7.06
C ARG A 151 -10.70 -10.42 -8.12
N PHE A 152 -10.23 -9.29 -8.65
CA PHE A 152 -10.80 -8.71 -9.85
C PHE A 152 -10.60 -9.63 -11.04
N ARG A 153 -11.57 -9.63 -11.96
CA ARG A 153 -11.42 -10.30 -13.25
C ARG A 153 -10.34 -9.58 -14.07
N PRO A 154 -9.48 -10.32 -14.80
CA PRO A 154 -8.63 -9.71 -15.80
C PRO A 154 -9.47 -9.03 -16.89
N ALA A 155 -8.91 -7.98 -17.51
CA ALA A 155 -9.60 -7.19 -18.53
C ALA A 155 -9.51 -7.77 -19.96
N TRP A 156 -9.24 -9.07 -20.12
CA TRP A 156 -8.98 -9.72 -21.42
C TRP A 156 -10.01 -10.80 -21.77
#